data_AF-A0A1C0SI25-F1
#
_entry.id   AF-A0A1C0SI25-F1
#
_cell.length_a   1.000
_cell.length_b   1.000
_cell.length_c   1.000
_cell.angle_alpha   90.00
_cell.angle_beta   90.00
_cell.angle_gamma   90.00
#
_symmetry.space_group_name_H-M   'P 1'
#
loop_
_entity.id
_entity.type
_entity.pdbx_description
1 polymer ?
#
loop_
_entity_poly.entity_id
_entity_poly.type
_entity_poly.pdbx_seq_one_letter_code
_entity_poly.pdbx_strand_id
1 'polypeptide(L)'
;MPVSRSIHTYKPYVFKNGELVSAAKRTGVRARDFYLALSDITEMRRQKVQVDKPAIMIESAEIVNECRSSAKDMALYEALLAVARKQGMEDRKHTVAVSTLMRYLQITSIDRLCDALVRIVSTTVAYDFRILATGRRRRGARSLLSFDLEYDDARHLRGLLKEQFQQESATLTFEVPEEIRELYLAPKPYTWLSLAAIASFKSMYANAFYQLLAVKAPQDEFLRRPLKISAEDLAKRLGWSNGKQKFNAALFVDRVIKPVLNDLAETEDLIGFQVEMSPLRREEGRGRPLADLEFKVITPRADIPYDQADITRRKRGRIAKAVREIIEADDPFYDRSWFPSAATFAAVCHRKRMTEGYFGFQASESRHHNEVGLPRDLDARWRHALDIAHTDPEKPISSTMTGFNILAALDDWRTGGIDKVFERWAMDDERCGPIRSRPIPTRTATTPYPEEMVFSPALYEFFWRLAGFSECQEQDYDALRSHFQYDIHWHKIPAASPQDINLGGLQKAVRLLSNAHPNRMKLAATSFGRAVLSNDFTIIQRIVKGVFANADRISVDDLTGGKWNWKKREMAEAVRSAKSQNVIDY
;
A
#
# COMPACT_ATOMS: atom_id res chain seq x y z
N MET A 1 21.88 19.96 19.78
CA MET A 1 21.50 19.36 18.48
C MET A 1 20.01 19.05 18.51
N PRO A 2 19.16 19.72 17.71
CA PRO A 2 17.74 19.42 17.70
C PRO A 2 17.49 18.20 16.82
N VAL A 3 16.90 17.18 17.42
CA VAL A 3 16.43 15.96 16.73
C VAL A 3 15.24 16.35 15.85
N SER A 4 15.45 16.31 14.54
CA SER A 4 14.39 16.44 13.55
C SER A 4 13.37 15.32 13.73
N ARG A 5 12.16 15.68 14.20
CA ARG A 5 10.99 14.79 14.23
C ARG A 5 10.41 14.74 12.83
N SER A 6 10.70 13.67 12.09
CA SER A 6 10.06 13.43 10.80
C SER A 6 8.57 13.07 11.03
N ILE A 7 7.70 13.77 10.31
CA ILE A 7 6.26 13.57 10.29
C ILE A 7 5.97 12.20 9.66
N HIS A 8 5.79 11.18 10.50
CA HIS A 8 5.14 9.94 10.10
C HIS A 8 3.65 10.06 10.42
N THR A 9 2.84 10.21 9.37
CA THR A 9 1.39 10.04 9.46
C THR A 9 1.08 8.61 9.94
N TYR A 10 0.68 8.50 11.21
CA TYR A 10 0.31 7.27 11.94
C TYR A 10 -0.99 6.61 11.45
N LYS A 11 -1.19 6.48 10.14
CA LYS A 11 -2.28 5.69 9.56
C LYS A 11 -1.69 4.75 8.49
N PRO A 12 -1.53 3.45 8.78
CA PRO A 12 -1.13 2.48 7.78
C PRO A 12 -2.30 2.32 6.82
N TYR A 13 -2.12 2.86 5.62
CA TYR A 13 -3.00 2.58 4.51
C TYR A 13 -2.35 1.53 3.60
N VAL A 14 -3.17 0.70 2.98
CA VAL A 14 -2.73 -0.24 1.95
C VAL A 14 -3.51 0.04 0.68
N PHE A 15 -2.82 0.09 -0.45
CA PHE A 15 -3.44 0.21 -1.75
C PHE A 15 -4.08 -1.12 -2.16
N LYS A 16 -5.41 -1.14 -2.31
CA LYS A 16 -6.16 -2.27 -2.89
C LYS A 16 -6.92 -1.74 -4.10
N ASN A 17 -6.69 -2.33 -5.28
CA ASN A 17 -7.30 -1.89 -6.55
C ASN A 17 -7.12 -0.40 -6.87
N GLY A 18 -6.03 0.21 -6.41
CA GLY A 18 -5.77 1.65 -6.60
C GLY A 18 -6.43 2.57 -5.56
N GLU A 19 -7.18 2.03 -4.59
CA GLU A 19 -7.77 2.81 -3.50
C GLU A 19 -6.99 2.67 -2.19
N LEU A 20 -6.91 3.78 -1.46
CA LEU A 20 -6.27 3.88 -0.16
C LEU A 20 -7.21 3.33 0.93
N VAL A 21 -7.08 2.04 1.27
CA VAL A 21 -7.97 1.40 2.25
C VAL A 21 -7.40 1.56 3.66
N SER A 22 -8.21 2.06 4.60
CA SER A 22 -7.82 2.16 6.01
C SER A 22 -7.65 0.76 6.62
N ALA A 23 -6.74 0.60 7.59
CA ALA A 23 -6.51 -0.66 8.29
C ALA A 23 -7.78 -1.24 8.98
N ALA A 24 -8.84 -0.45 9.16
CA ALA A 24 -10.12 -0.93 9.66
C ALA A 24 -10.94 -1.68 8.59
N LYS A 25 -10.80 -1.32 7.31
CA LYS A 25 -11.55 -1.93 6.18
C LYS A 25 -10.87 -3.18 5.59
N ARG A 26 -9.81 -3.69 6.21
CA ARG A 26 -9.16 -4.94 5.78
C ARG A 26 -9.92 -6.13 6.38
N THR A 27 -10.22 -7.13 5.55
CA THR A 27 -10.86 -8.38 6.00
C THR A 27 -10.00 -9.18 6.97
N GLY A 28 -8.70 -8.85 7.10
CA GLY A 28 -7.75 -9.54 7.97
C GLY A 28 -7.50 -11.03 7.63
N VAL A 29 -8.15 -11.54 6.60
CA VAL A 29 -8.08 -12.94 6.17
C VAL A 29 -7.70 -13.00 4.69
N ARG A 30 -6.69 -13.83 4.38
CA ARG A 30 -6.27 -14.19 3.03
C ARG A 30 -6.78 -15.59 2.72
N ALA A 31 -7.92 -15.65 2.04
CA ALA A 31 -8.51 -16.86 1.49
C ALA A 31 -9.35 -16.46 0.27
N ARG A 32 -9.46 -17.35 -0.72
CA ARG A 32 -10.41 -17.16 -1.83
C ARG A 32 -11.83 -17.40 -1.33
N ASP A 33 -12.03 -18.52 -0.63
CA ASP A 33 -13.25 -18.87 0.07
C ASP A 33 -12.89 -19.40 1.46
N PHE A 34 -13.09 -18.54 2.47
CA PHE A 34 -12.67 -18.81 3.84
C PHE A 34 -13.49 -19.92 4.49
N TYR A 35 -14.81 -19.93 4.31
CA TYR A 35 -15.67 -20.92 4.97
C TYR A 35 -15.54 -22.29 4.33
N LEU A 36 -15.40 -22.35 3.00
CA LEU A 36 -15.07 -23.59 2.30
C LEU A 36 -13.74 -24.14 2.81
N ALA A 37 -12.71 -23.29 2.89
CA ALA A 37 -11.40 -23.69 3.37
C ALA A 37 -11.38 -24.13 4.85
N LEU A 38 -12.20 -23.53 5.72
CA LEU A 38 -12.35 -24.05 7.10
C LEU A 38 -13.06 -25.41 7.13
N SER A 39 -13.99 -25.64 6.20
CA SER A 39 -14.75 -26.89 6.14
C SER A 39 -14.04 -28.04 5.42
N ASP A 40 -12.98 -27.76 4.67
CA ASP A 40 -12.18 -28.76 3.94
C ASP A 40 -10.69 -28.43 4.05
N ILE A 41 -9.94 -29.32 4.70
CA ILE A 41 -8.49 -29.19 4.91
C ILE A 41 -7.71 -29.11 3.60
N THR A 42 -8.18 -29.79 2.54
CA THR A 42 -7.53 -29.79 1.23
C THR A 42 -7.60 -28.39 0.62
N GLU A 43 -8.77 -27.77 0.68
CA GLU A 43 -8.96 -26.37 0.27
C GLU A 43 -8.19 -25.39 1.15
N MET A 44 -8.09 -25.64 2.45
CA MET A 44 -7.28 -24.83 3.37
C MET A 44 -5.81 -24.76 2.96
N ARG A 45 -5.22 -25.92 2.66
CA ARG A 45 -3.84 -26.06 2.18
C ARG A 45 -3.66 -25.45 0.81
N ARG A 46 -4.56 -25.76 -0.12
CA ARG A 46 -4.55 -25.24 -1.49
C ARG A 46 -4.58 -23.72 -1.52
N GLN A 47 -5.46 -23.10 -0.71
CA GLN A 47 -5.60 -21.65 -0.63
C GLN A 47 -4.54 -20.99 0.25
N LYS A 48 -3.77 -21.77 1.02
CA LYS A 48 -2.79 -21.32 2.01
C LYS A 48 -3.40 -20.25 2.93
N VAL A 49 -4.53 -20.58 3.56
CA VAL A 49 -5.32 -19.60 4.32
C VAL A 49 -4.50 -18.95 5.42
N GLN A 50 -4.50 -17.61 5.44
CA GLN A 50 -3.80 -16.82 6.45
C GLN A 50 -4.72 -15.85 7.15
N VAL A 51 -4.48 -15.63 8.44
CA VAL A 51 -5.16 -14.61 9.26
C VAL A 51 -4.14 -13.62 9.82
N ASP A 52 -4.48 -12.34 9.85
CA ASP A 52 -3.67 -11.32 10.49
C ASP A 52 -3.81 -11.42 12.02
N LYS A 53 -2.71 -11.24 12.74
CA LYS A 53 -2.71 -11.11 14.20
C LYS A 53 -1.83 -9.93 14.61
N PRO A 54 -2.30 -9.01 15.47
CA PRO A 54 -1.49 -7.90 15.94
C PRO A 54 -0.22 -8.39 16.63
N ALA A 55 0.96 -7.90 16.21
CA ALA A 55 2.24 -8.34 16.77
C ALA A 55 2.33 -8.06 18.28
N ILE A 56 1.78 -6.93 18.73
CA ILE A 56 1.73 -6.58 20.14
C ILE A 56 0.95 -7.62 20.97
N MET A 57 -0.11 -8.21 20.41
CA MET A 57 -0.89 -9.23 21.10
C MET A 57 -0.04 -10.49 21.33
N ILE A 58 0.80 -10.85 20.36
CA ILE A 58 1.72 -11.98 20.45
C ILE A 58 2.86 -11.68 21.43
N GLU A 59 3.38 -10.46 21.40
CA GLU A 59 4.54 -10.07 22.21
C GLU A 59 4.20 -9.80 23.68
N SER A 60 2.97 -9.38 23.99
CA SER A 60 2.56 -8.92 25.32
C SER A 60 1.51 -9.81 26.03
N ALA A 61 1.01 -10.86 25.38
CA ALA A 61 0.06 -11.77 26.03
C ALA A 61 0.81 -12.73 26.96
N GLU A 62 0.33 -12.82 28.20
CA GLU A 62 0.81 -13.79 29.20
C GLU A 62 -0.38 -14.60 29.69
N ILE A 63 -0.27 -15.93 29.61
CA ILE A 63 -1.31 -16.84 30.11
C ILE A 63 -1.18 -16.91 31.64
N VAL A 64 -2.17 -16.41 32.38
CA VAL A 64 -2.12 -16.30 33.85
C VAL A 64 -2.72 -17.52 34.53
N ASN A 65 -3.81 -18.06 33.98
CA ASN A 65 -4.46 -19.24 34.51
C ASN A 65 -4.63 -20.25 33.37
N GLU A 66 -3.86 -21.32 33.44
CA GLU A 66 -3.86 -22.36 32.42
C GLU A 66 -4.76 -23.52 32.86
N CYS A 67 -5.95 -23.61 32.27
CA CYS A 67 -6.58 -24.91 32.11
C CYS A 67 -5.81 -25.63 31.01
N ARG A 68 -5.02 -26.67 31.36
CA ARG A 68 -4.21 -27.51 30.44
C ARG A 68 -4.79 -27.56 29.04
N SER A 69 -4.33 -26.65 28.18
CA SER A 69 -4.95 -26.45 26.87
C SER A 69 -4.32 -27.42 25.89
N SER A 70 -5.13 -28.08 25.09
CA SER A 70 -4.62 -28.92 24.00
C SER A 70 -4.19 -28.04 22.82
N ALA A 71 -3.35 -28.59 21.92
CA ALA A 71 -3.04 -27.91 20.66
C ALA A 71 -4.30 -27.56 19.84
N LYS A 72 -5.31 -28.43 19.90
CA LYS A 72 -6.60 -28.24 19.24
C LYS A 72 -7.43 -27.13 19.89
N ASP A 73 -7.30 -26.89 21.19
CA ASP A 73 -7.99 -25.79 21.87
C ASP A 73 -7.43 -24.44 21.38
N MET A 74 -6.10 -24.36 21.26
CA MET A 74 -5.44 -23.18 20.70
C MET A 74 -5.79 -22.99 19.22
N ALA A 75 -5.86 -24.08 18.44
CA ALA A 75 -6.30 -24.00 17.05
C ALA A 75 -7.75 -23.51 16.92
N LEU A 76 -8.64 -24.01 17.78
CA LEU A 76 -10.03 -23.58 17.84
C LEU A 76 -10.13 -22.08 18.15
N TYR A 77 -9.38 -21.61 19.15
CA TYR A 77 -9.34 -20.19 19.49
C TYR A 77 -8.89 -19.32 18.30
N GLU A 78 -7.81 -19.70 17.61
CA GLU A 78 -7.34 -18.94 16.43
C GLU A 78 -8.35 -18.99 15.26
N ALA A 79 -9.05 -20.12 15.07
CA ALA A 79 -10.12 -20.22 14.08
C ALA A 79 -11.30 -19.30 14.40
N LEU A 80 -11.71 -19.23 15.67
CA LEU A 80 -12.77 -18.32 16.13
C LEU A 80 -12.36 -16.86 15.94
N LEU A 81 -11.12 -16.48 16.26
CA LEU A 81 -10.60 -15.15 15.95
C LEU A 81 -10.58 -14.87 14.45
N ALA A 82 -10.23 -15.85 13.61
CA ALA A 82 -10.25 -15.70 12.16
C ALA A 82 -11.67 -15.53 11.61
N VAL A 83 -12.66 -16.23 12.16
CA VAL A 83 -14.09 -16.04 11.85
C VAL A 83 -14.53 -14.63 12.22
N ALA A 84 -14.27 -14.20 13.46
CA ALA A 84 -14.59 -12.85 13.91
C ALA A 84 -13.95 -11.80 13.00
N ARG A 85 -12.69 -12.03 12.63
CA ARG A 85 -11.95 -11.15 11.73
C ARG A 85 -12.56 -11.08 10.33
N LYS A 86 -13.01 -12.21 9.80
CA LYS A 86 -13.67 -12.31 8.49
C LYS A 86 -15.04 -11.63 8.48
N GLN A 87 -15.81 -11.76 9.55
CA GLN A 87 -17.15 -11.19 9.70
C GLN A 87 -17.12 -9.68 9.95
N GLY A 88 -16.06 -9.19 10.59
CA GLY A 88 -15.89 -7.79 10.97
C GLY A 88 -15.60 -7.73 12.46
N MET A 89 -14.37 -7.40 12.84
CA MET A 89 -13.94 -7.39 14.25
C MET A 89 -14.56 -6.23 15.07
N GLU A 90 -15.26 -5.33 14.39
CA GLU A 90 -16.12 -4.28 14.94
C GLU A 90 -17.42 -4.82 15.53
N ASP A 91 -17.89 -5.99 15.09
CA ASP A 91 -19.09 -6.61 15.63
C ASP A 91 -18.79 -7.31 16.95
N ARG A 92 -19.77 -7.29 17.87
CA ARG A 92 -19.60 -7.89 19.20
C ARG A 92 -19.84 -9.39 19.19
N LYS A 93 -20.83 -9.81 18.41
CA LYS A 93 -21.26 -11.20 18.28
C LYS A 93 -20.84 -11.73 16.91
N HIS A 94 -20.33 -12.94 16.91
CA HIS A 94 -19.90 -13.66 15.73
C HIS A 94 -20.49 -15.05 15.76
N THR A 95 -20.76 -15.61 14.58
CA THR A 95 -21.45 -16.90 14.47
C THR A 95 -20.74 -17.82 13.48
N VAL A 96 -20.62 -19.09 13.80
CA VAL A 96 -20.03 -20.10 12.91
C VAL A 96 -20.75 -21.43 13.06
N ALA A 97 -20.88 -22.17 11.95
CA ALA A 97 -21.42 -23.51 11.98
C ALA A 97 -20.49 -24.45 12.78
N VAL A 98 -21.07 -25.23 13.68
CA VAL A 98 -20.34 -26.20 14.51
C VAL A 98 -19.62 -27.23 13.64
N SER A 99 -20.29 -27.70 12.59
CA SER A 99 -19.74 -28.65 11.63
C SER A 99 -18.47 -28.13 10.94
N THR A 100 -18.39 -26.84 10.63
CA THR A 100 -17.19 -26.20 10.07
C THR A 100 -16.02 -26.25 11.05
N LEU A 101 -16.24 -25.94 12.33
CA LEU A 101 -15.20 -26.00 13.36
C LEU A 101 -14.71 -27.43 13.60
N MET A 102 -15.63 -28.40 13.63
CA MET A 102 -15.28 -29.81 13.79
C MET A 102 -14.40 -30.32 12.64
N ARG A 103 -14.73 -29.96 11.39
CA ARG A 103 -13.91 -30.29 10.22
C ARG A 103 -12.55 -29.62 10.26
N TYR A 104 -12.48 -28.32 10.60
CA TYR A 104 -11.23 -27.59 10.78
C TYR A 104 -10.30 -28.28 11.79
N LEU A 105 -10.85 -28.67 12.95
CA LEU A 105 -10.10 -29.34 14.00
C LEU A 105 -9.81 -30.81 13.71
N GLN A 106 -10.48 -31.40 12.71
CA GLN A 106 -10.47 -32.83 12.39
C GLN A 106 -10.94 -33.69 13.57
N ILE A 107 -12.04 -33.28 14.21
CA ILE A 107 -12.67 -34.02 15.31
C ILE A 107 -14.05 -34.51 14.89
N THR A 108 -14.39 -35.73 15.30
CA THR A 108 -15.71 -36.34 15.05
C THR A 108 -16.64 -36.23 16.26
N SER A 109 -16.10 -36.02 17.46
CA SER A 109 -16.84 -35.99 18.70
C SER A 109 -17.22 -34.56 19.11
N ILE A 110 -18.52 -34.30 19.23
CA ILE A 110 -19.07 -33.03 19.76
C ILE A 110 -18.59 -32.80 21.20
N ASP A 111 -18.52 -33.85 22.02
CA ASP A 111 -18.04 -33.76 23.41
C ASP A 111 -16.64 -33.15 23.49
N ARG A 112 -15.73 -33.52 22.57
CA ARG A 112 -14.38 -32.95 22.51
C ARG A 112 -14.39 -31.46 22.15
N LEU A 113 -15.31 -31.03 21.29
CA LEU A 113 -15.49 -29.62 20.97
C LEU A 113 -16.00 -28.83 22.17
N CYS A 114 -17.04 -29.33 22.84
CA CYS A 114 -17.59 -28.71 24.05
C CYS A 114 -16.50 -28.58 25.14
N ASP A 115 -15.71 -29.63 25.37
CA ASP A 115 -14.61 -29.62 26.34
C ASP A 115 -13.55 -28.56 25.97
N ALA A 116 -13.22 -28.42 24.68
CA ALA A 116 -12.30 -27.38 24.21
C ALA A 116 -12.85 -25.96 24.43
N LEU A 117 -14.13 -25.74 24.11
CA LEU A 117 -14.79 -24.44 24.31
C LEU A 117 -14.85 -24.04 25.79
N VAL A 118 -15.20 -24.98 26.68
CA VAL A 118 -15.19 -24.76 28.14
C VAL A 118 -13.79 -24.39 28.63
N ARG A 119 -12.75 -25.08 28.15
CA ARG A 119 -11.36 -24.75 28.49
C ARG A 119 -10.95 -23.36 27.99
N ILE A 120 -11.33 -22.98 26.77
CA ILE A 120 -11.04 -21.65 26.21
C ILE A 120 -11.69 -20.54 27.04
N VAL A 121 -12.97 -20.69 27.40
CA VAL A 121 -13.68 -19.70 28.24
C VAL A 121 -13.10 -19.61 29.65
N SER A 122 -12.66 -20.73 30.20
CA SER A 122 -12.06 -20.76 31.54
C SER A 122 -10.62 -20.20 31.56
N THR A 123 -9.98 -20.10 30.39
CA THR A 123 -8.60 -19.62 30.26
C THR A 123 -8.58 -18.10 30.35
N THR A 124 -7.76 -17.59 31.28
CA THR A 124 -7.59 -16.15 31.49
C THR A 124 -6.21 -15.70 31.04
N VAL A 125 -6.17 -14.69 30.19
CA VAL A 125 -4.94 -14.08 29.69
C VAL A 125 -4.79 -12.68 30.28
N ALA A 126 -3.61 -12.38 30.79
CA ALA A 126 -3.23 -11.03 31.12
C ALA A 126 -2.66 -10.34 29.89
N TYR A 127 -3.08 -9.09 29.75
CA TYR A 127 -2.58 -8.20 28.73
C TYR A 127 -1.97 -6.98 29.41
N ASP A 128 -0.82 -6.53 28.90
CA ASP A 128 -0.23 -5.24 29.22
C ASP A 128 0.22 -4.56 27.93
N PHE A 129 -0.65 -3.72 27.36
CA PHE A 129 -0.32 -3.01 26.12
C PHE A 129 -0.76 -1.56 26.16
N ARG A 130 -0.03 -0.75 25.39
CA ARG A 130 -0.39 0.64 25.11
C ARG A 130 -1.12 0.72 23.77
N ILE A 131 -2.27 1.38 23.77
CA ILE A 131 -3.00 1.72 22.55
C ILE A 131 -2.35 2.98 21.99
N LEU A 132 -1.60 2.85 20.91
CA LEU A 132 -0.86 3.98 20.32
C LEU A 132 -1.79 5.12 19.89
N ALA A 133 -2.97 4.80 19.35
CA ALA A 133 -3.93 5.79 18.86
C ALA A 133 -4.50 6.69 19.97
N THR A 134 -4.74 6.15 21.18
CA THR A 134 -5.34 6.88 22.31
C THR A 134 -4.33 7.21 23.40
N GLY A 135 -3.11 6.67 23.32
CA GLY A 135 -2.08 6.76 24.36
C GLY A 135 -2.37 5.96 25.63
N ARG A 136 -3.56 5.36 25.78
CA ARG A 136 -4.02 4.65 26.98
C ARG A 136 -3.28 3.32 27.15
N ARG A 137 -2.89 3.01 28.38
CA ARG A 137 -2.38 1.68 28.77
C ARG A 137 -3.56 0.85 29.25
N ARG A 138 -3.72 -0.35 28.69
CA ARG A 138 -4.66 -1.36 29.17
C ARG A 138 -3.84 -2.41 29.89
N ARG A 139 -4.17 -2.66 31.16
CA ARG A 139 -3.65 -3.77 31.95
C ARG A 139 -4.84 -4.49 32.57
N GLY A 140 -4.88 -5.81 32.45
CA GLY A 140 -5.94 -6.60 33.03
C GLY A 140 -5.88 -8.06 32.61
N ALA A 141 -6.64 -8.89 33.32
CA ALA A 141 -6.84 -10.29 33.02
C ALA A 141 -8.26 -10.46 32.45
N ARG A 142 -8.39 -11.15 31.32
CA ARG A 142 -9.67 -11.41 30.64
C ARG A 142 -9.72 -12.84 30.14
N SER A 143 -10.93 -13.39 30.07
CA SER A 143 -11.16 -14.63 29.34
C SER A 143 -10.83 -14.41 27.86
N LEU A 144 -10.40 -15.47 27.18
CA LEU A 144 -10.11 -15.44 25.75
C LEU A 144 -11.34 -15.13 24.89
N LEU A 145 -12.50 -15.68 25.27
CA LEU A 145 -13.78 -15.55 24.57
C LEU A 145 -14.93 -15.64 25.57
N SER A 146 -16.08 -15.07 25.22
CA SER A 146 -17.35 -15.32 25.91
C SER A 146 -18.36 -15.92 24.93
N PHE A 147 -19.22 -16.80 25.42
CA PHE A 147 -20.34 -17.33 24.63
C PHE A 147 -21.63 -16.65 25.07
N ASP A 148 -22.49 -16.38 24.10
CA ASP A 148 -23.81 -15.80 24.34
C ASP A 148 -24.76 -16.93 24.75
N LEU A 149 -24.64 -17.35 26.00
CA LEU A 149 -25.48 -18.37 26.62
C LEU A 149 -26.08 -17.77 27.89
N GLU A 150 -27.39 -17.90 28.06
CA GLU A 150 -28.15 -17.28 29.15
C GLU A 150 -27.93 -17.95 30.53
N TYR A 151 -26.69 -18.22 30.98
CA TYR A 151 -26.49 -18.84 32.30
C TYR A 151 -25.16 -18.50 33.00
N ASP A 152 -25.20 -18.43 34.34
CA ASP A 152 -24.11 -17.98 35.22
C ASP A 152 -23.10 -19.07 35.67
N ASP A 153 -23.31 -20.36 35.35
CA ASP A 153 -22.44 -21.46 35.85
C ASP A 153 -21.75 -22.28 34.74
N ALA A 154 -20.42 -22.22 34.72
CA ALA A 154 -19.55 -22.98 33.83
C ALA A 154 -19.68 -24.51 33.96
N ARG A 155 -20.16 -25.04 35.09
CA ARG A 155 -20.37 -26.49 35.26
C ARG A 155 -21.51 -27.02 34.40
N HIS A 156 -22.50 -26.17 34.12
CA HIS A 156 -23.67 -26.50 33.29
C HIS A 156 -23.43 -26.19 31.80
N LEU A 157 -22.44 -25.33 31.50
CA LEU A 157 -22.08 -24.92 30.15
C LEU A 157 -21.85 -26.10 29.19
N ARG A 158 -21.18 -27.16 29.64
CA ARG A 158 -20.91 -28.34 28.78
C ARG A 158 -22.19 -29.03 28.32
N GLY A 159 -23.14 -29.24 29.23
CA GLY A 159 -24.41 -29.91 28.93
C GLY A 159 -25.23 -29.12 27.92
N LEU A 160 -25.33 -27.80 28.14
CA LEU A 160 -26.03 -26.87 27.26
C LEU A 160 -25.43 -26.82 25.85
N LEU A 161 -24.10 -26.69 25.76
CA LEU A 161 -23.41 -26.73 24.46
C LEU A 161 -23.68 -28.04 23.75
N LYS A 162 -23.69 -29.16 24.47
CA LYS A 162 -23.96 -30.49 23.89
C LYS A 162 -25.39 -30.59 23.34
N GLU A 163 -26.39 -30.15 24.09
CA GLU A 163 -27.78 -30.13 23.65
C GLU A 163 -27.96 -29.25 22.42
N GLN A 164 -27.37 -28.05 22.42
CA GLN A 164 -27.41 -27.13 21.28
C GLN A 164 -26.73 -27.72 20.04
N PHE A 165 -25.62 -28.41 20.21
CA PHE A 165 -24.79 -28.91 19.10
C PHE A 165 -25.26 -30.23 18.49
N GLN A 166 -26.24 -30.91 19.11
CA GLN A 166 -26.84 -32.12 18.55
C GLN A 166 -27.68 -31.85 17.29
N GLN A 167 -28.06 -30.60 17.05
CA GLN A 167 -28.80 -30.22 15.84
C GLN A 167 -27.86 -30.16 14.62
N GLU A 168 -28.28 -30.69 13.48
CA GLU A 168 -27.44 -30.73 12.26
C GLU A 168 -27.02 -29.33 11.76
N SER A 169 -27.88 -28.33 11.98
CA SER A 169 -27.65 -26.92 11.64
C SER A 169 -27.12 -26.09 12.81
N ALA A 170 -26.56 -26.72 13.85
CA ALA A 170 -26.09 -26.01 15.03
C ALA A 170 -25.02 -24.97 14.68
N THR A 171 -25.24 -23.75 15.19
CA THR A 171 -24.30 -22.65 15.10
C THR A 171 -23.83 -22.24 16.48
N LEU A 172 -22.53 -21.97 16.61
CA LEU A 172 -21.94 -21.36 17.80
C LEU A 172 -21.93 -19.84 17.63
N THR A 173 -22.54 -19.12 18.58
CA THR A 173 -22.43 -17.66 18.71
C THR A 173 -21.48 -17.31 19.85
N PHE A 174 -20.52 -16.44 19.58
CA PHE A 174 -19.48 -16.06 20.53
C PHE A 174 -19.13 -14.56 20.43
N GLU A 175 -18.54 -14.03 21.48
CA GLU A 175 -18.07 -12.65 21.58
C GLU A 175 -16.56 -12.62 21.82
N VAL A 176 -15.87 -11.71 21.11
CA VAL A 176 -14.46 -11.40 21.34
C VAL A 176 -14.38 -10.24 22.34
N PRO A 177 -13.60 -10.36 23.44
CA PRO A 177 -13.42 -9.28 24.40
C PRO A 177 -13.03 -7.95 23.75
N GLU A 178 -13.56 -6.85 24.28
CA GLU A 178 -13.35 -5.50 23.73
C GLU A 178 -11.86 -5.15 23.62
N GLU A 179 -11.06 -5.53 24.60
CA GLU A 179 -9.62 -5.25 24.62
C GLU A 179 -8.88 -5.95 23.47
N ILE A 180 -9.27 -7.18 23.13
CA ILE A 180 -8.71 -7.92 21.99
C ILE A 180 -9.19 -7.29 20.69
N ARG A 181 -10.47 -6.95 20.58
CA ARG A 181 -11.00 -6.26 19.41
C ARG A 181 -10.30 -4.92 19.14
N GLU A 182 -10.10 -4.11 20.18
CA GLU A 182 -9.35 -2.84 20.11
C GLU A 182 -7.95 -3.06 19.50
N LEU A 183 -7.27 -4.16 19.84
CA LEU A 183 -5.95 -4.49 19.28
C LEU A 183 -6.00 -4.79 17.78
N TYR A 184 -7.01 -5.52 17.32
CA TYR A 184 -7.19 -5.87 15.91
C TYR A 184 -7.60 -4.67 15.05
N LEU A 185 -8.44 -3.78 15.61
CA LEU A 185 -8.90 -2.56 14.94
C LEU A 185 -7.82 -1.46 14.93
N ALA A 186 -6.86 -1.50 15.86
CA ALA A 186 -5.81 -0.51 15.93
C ALA A 186 -4.84 -0.57 14.72
N PRO A 187 -4.35 0.59 14.23
CA PRO A 187 -3.29 0.66 13.23
C PRO A 187 -1.96 0.20 13.82
N LYS A 188 -1.62 -1.08 13.67
CA LYS A 188 -0.45 -1.71 14.32
C LYS A 188 0.28 -2.69 13.39
N PRO A 189 1.57 -2.98 13.66
CA PRO A 189 2.25 -4.11 13.02
C PRO A 189 1.47 -5.40 13.29
N TYR A 190 1.38 -6.23 12.27
CA TYR A 190 0.68 -7.50 12.30
C TYR A 190 1.55 -8.56 11.65
N THR A 191 1.32 -9.82 12.02
CA THR A 191 1.86 -10.97 11.33
C THR A 191 0.75 -11.78 10.69
N TRP A 192 1.10 -12.57 9.68
CA TRP A 192 0.19 -13.52 9.04
C TRP A 192 0.46 -14.91 9.61
N LEU A 193 -0.59 -15.58 10.04
CA LEU A 193 -0.53 -16.93 10.61
C LEU A 193 -1.25 -17.90 9.69
N SER A 194 -0.69 -19.10 9.47
CA SER A 194 -1.33 -20.17 8.69
C SER A 194 -2.29 -20.94 9.58
N LEU A 195 -3.57 -20.92 9.23
CA LEU A 195 -4.58 -21.69 9.97
C LEU A 195 -4.40 -23.19 9.78
N ALA A 196 -3.87 -23.63 8.63
CA ALA A 196 -3.58 -25.04 8.36
C ALA A 196 -2.43 -25.54 9.26
N ALA A 197 -1.36 -24.77 9.40
CA ALA A 197 -0.24 -25.11 10.30
C ALA A 197 -0.70 -25.16 11.77
N ILE A 198 -1.50 -24.18 12.18
CA ILE A 198 -2.05 -24.13 13.54
C ILE A 198 -2.90 -25.38 13.84
N ALA A 199 -3.70 -25.84 12.87
CA ALA A 199 -4.55 -27.02 13.03
C ALA A 199 -3.76 -28.35 13.09
N SER A 200 -2.55 -28.40 12.53
CA SER A 200 -1.73 -29.62 12.45
C SER A 200 -0.82 -29.85 13.64
N PHE A 201 -0.57 -28.83 14.47
CA PHE A 201 0.29 -28.96 15.65
C PHE A 201 -0.23 -30.01 16.64
N LYS A 202 0.69 -30.79 17.21
CA LYS A 202 0.45 -31.85 18.20
C LYS A 202 0.77 -31.36 19.61
N SER A 203 1.87 -30.61 19.75
CA SER A 203 2.30 -29.93 20.96
C SER A 203 1.43 -28.71 21.23
N MET A 204 0.90 -28.62 22.43
CA MET A 204 0.10 -27.48 22.88
C MET A 204 0.87 -26.14 22.82
N TYR A 205 2.19 -26.18 22.96
CA TYR A 205 3.04 -24.99 22.98
C TYR A 205 3.46 -24.53 21.57
N ALA A 206 3.27 -25.38 20.55
CA ALA A 206 3.73 -25.08 19.20
C ALA A 206 3.03 -23.87 18.59
N ASN A 207 1.73 -23.68 18.89
CA ASN A 207 0.99 -22.52 18.39
C ASN A 207 1.56 -21.19 18.94
N ALA A 208 1.71 -21.08 20.26
CA ALA A 208 2.28 -19.88 20.88
C ALA A 208 3.71 -19.60 20.39
N PHE A 209 4.53 -20.65 20.26
CA PHE A 209 5.90 -20.50 19.76
C PHE A 209 5.95 -20.12 18.27
N TYR A 210 5.11 -20.74 17.44
CA TYR A 210 4.92 -20.39 16.03
C TYR A 210 4.58 -18.90 15.88
N GLN A 211 3.65 -18.39 16.68
CA GLN A 211 3.26 -16.99 16.65
C GLN A 211 4.43 -16.06 16.98
N LEU A 212 5.21 -16.35 18.03
CA LEU A 212 6.40 -15.57 18.40
C LEU A 212 7.40 -15.46 17.24
N LEU A 213 7.63 -16.57 16.54
CA LEU A 213 8.56 -16.64 15.40
C LEU A 213 7.98 -15.98 14.15
N ALA A 214 6.68 -16.11 13.90
CA ALA A 214 5.98 -15.50 12.78
C ALA A 214 6.06 -13.97 12.82
N VAL A 215 6.19 -13.34 13.99
CA VAL A 215 6.44 -11.89 14.10
C VAL A 215 7.80 -11.49 13.48
N LYS A 216 8.79 -12.38 13.49
CA LYS A 216 10.14 -12.13 12.92
C LYS A 216 10.22 -12.46 11.43
N ALA A 217 9.42 -13.41 10.96
CA ALA A 217 9.42 -13.86 9.56
C ALA A 217 9.31 -12.75 8.49
N PRO A 218 8.46 -11.70 8.62
CA PRO A 218 8.35 -10.66 7.60
C PRO A 218 9.54 -9.66 7.59
N GLN A 219 10.46 -9.72 8.55
CA GLN A 219 11.64 -8.86 8.57
C GLN A 219 12.62 -9.29 7.47
N ASP A 220 13.29 -8.31 6.85
CA ASP A 220 14.34 -8.55 5.85
C ASP A 220 15.41 -9.50 6.41
N GLU A 221 15.91 -10.43 5.60
CA GLU A 221 16.93 -11.42 5.98
C GLU A 221 18.14 -10.75 6.65
N PHE A 222 18.57 -9.59 6.14
CA PHE A 222 19.71 -8.84 6.69
C PHE A 222 19.40 -8.11 8.01
N LEU A 223 18.13 -7.84 8.30
CA LEU A 223 17.68 -7.11 9.50
C LEU A 223 17.03 -8.02 10.54
N ARG A 224 16.74 -9.27 10.18
CA ARG A 224 16.05 -10.24 11.02
C ARG A 224 16.99 -10.71 12.12
N ARG A 225 16.83 -10.11 13.29
CA ARG A 225 17.58 -10.54 14.48
C ARG A 225 17.02 -11.87 14.98
N PRO A 226 17.90 -12.79 15.42
CA PRO A 226 17.47 -14.03 16.05
C PRO A 226 16.67 -13.72 17.32
N LEU A 227 15.70 -14.58 17.63
CA LEU A 227 14.99 -14.52 18.90
C LEU A 227 15.93 -15.05 20.00
N LYS A 228 16.52 -14.13 20.77
CA LYS A 228 17.29 -14.42 21.97
C LYS A 228 16.39 -14.24 23.19
N ILE A 229 16.21 -15.29 23.97
CA ILE A 229 15.32 -15.28 25.14
C ILE A 229 15.78 -16.30 26.17
N SER A 230 15.68 -15.94 27.46
CA SER A 230 15.98 -16.87 28.54
C SER A 230 14.97 -18.02 28.54
N ALA A 231 15.40 -19.21 28.98
CA ALA A 231 14.51 -20.37 29.05
C ALA A 231 13.30 -20.12 29.97
N GLU A 232 13.49 -19.36 31.04
CA GLU A 232 12.44 -19.03 32.00
C GLU A 232 11.41 -18.05 31.40
N ASP A 233 11.86 -17.01 30.71
CA ASP A 233 10.94 -16.05 30.08
C ASP A 233 10.19 -16.68 28.92
N LEU A 234 10.83 -17.58 28.16
CA LEU A 234 10.15 -18.34 27.13
C LEU A 234 9.11 -19.28 27.74
N ALA A 235 9.41 -19.96 28.84
CA ALA A 235 8.44 -20.78 29.55
C ALA A 235 7.22 -19.97 30.02
N LYS A 236 7.45 -18.78 30.60
CA LYS A 236 6.36 -17.86 30.99
C LYS A 236 5.49 -17.46 29.80
N ARG A 237 6.10 -17.08 28.67
CA ARG A 237 5.36 -16.73 27.44
C ARG A 237 4.56 -17.89 26.86
N LEU A 238 5.09 -19.10 26.94
CA LEU A 238 4.41 -20.32 26.47
C LEU A 238 3.39 -20.85 27.50
N GLY A 239 3.30 -20.26 28.70
CA GLY A 239 2.44 -20.74 29.78
C GLY A 239 2.95 -22.01 30.46
N TRP A 240 4.18 -22.45 30.21
CA TRP A 240 4.70 -23.68 30.80
C TRP A 240 5.01 -23.52 32.29
N SER A 241 4.51 -24.45 33.10
CA SER A 241 4.87 -24.56 34.51
C SER A 241 5.32 -25.98 34.88
N ASN A 242 6.30 -26.10 35.78
CA ASN A 242 6.74 -27.38 36.34
C ASN A 242 5.92 -27.78 37.57
N GLY A 243 4.60 -27.47 37.56
CA GLY A 243 3.73 -27.62 38.73
C GLY A 243 4.25 -26.82 39.94
N LYS A 244 4.36 -27.48 41.10
CA LYS A 244 4.87 -26.86 42.35
C LYS A 244 6.40 -26.81 42.43
N GLN A 245 7.12 -27.40 41.47
CA GLN A 245 8.57 -27.49 41.52
C GLN A 245 9.23 -26.22 40.95
N LYS A 246 10.47 -25.97 41.38
CA LYS A 246 11.30 -24.91 40.80
C LYS A 246 11.49 -25.15 39.30
N PHE A 247 11.64 -24.05 38.55
CA PHE A 247 11.90 -24.07 37.12
C PHE A 247 13.19 -24.87 36.83
N ASN A 248 13.12 -25.77 35.85
CA ASN A 248 14.26 -26.56 35.38
C ASN A 248 14.38 -26.40 33.86
N ALA A 249 15.39 -25.64 33.43
CA ALA A 249 15.60 -25.31 32.02
C ALA A 249 15.82 -26.55 31.14
N ALA A 250 16.57 -27.56 31.60
CA ALA A 250 16.82 -28.77 30.83
C ALA A 250 15.53 -29.55 30.57
N LEU A 251 14.70 -29.70 31.61
CA LEU A 251 13.41 -30.37 31.51
C LEU A 251 12.44 -29.60 30.62
N PHE A 252 12.44 -28.26 30.68
CA PHE A 252 11.68 -27.42 29.77
C PHE A 252 12.11 -27.61 28.30
N VAL A 253 13.41 -27.59 28.02
CA VAL A 253 13.91 -27.83 26.66
C VAL A 253 13.50 -29.20 26.15
N ASP A 254 13.65 -30.24 26.97
CA ASP A 254 13.32 -31.62 26.57
C ASP A 254 11.83 -31.87 26.38
N ARG A 255 10.97 -31.32 27.27
CA ARG A 255 9.52 -31.57 27.25
C ARG A 255 8.72 -30.59 26.42
N VAL A 256 9.27 -29.41 26.13
CA VAL A 256 8.55 -28.35 25.41
C VAL A 256 9.26 -28.00 24.11
N ILE A 257 10.49 -27.50 24.19
CA ILE A 257 11.16 -26.93 23.02
C ILE A 257 11.44 -27.99 21.95
N LYS A 258 11.99 -29.16 22.32
CA LYS A 258 12.24 -30.24 21.36
C LYS A 258 10.96 -30.72 20.66
N PRO A 259 9.87 -31.07 21.37
CA PRO A 259 8.60 -31.41 20.72
C PRO A 259 8.05 -30.29 19.83
N VAL A 260 8.15 -29.04 20.26
CA VAL A 260 7.70 -27.89 19.46
C VAL A 260 8.51 -27.74 18.17
N LEU A 261 9.84 -27.87 18.24
CA LEU A 261 10.69 -27.79 17.05
C LEU A 261 10.43 -28.95 16.09
N ASN A 262 10.18 -30.15 16.61
CA ASN A 262 9.77 -31.29 15.78
C ASN A 262 8.43 -31.03 15.09
N ASP A 263 7.43 -30.53 15.83
CA ASP A 263 6.13 -30.15 15.27
C ASP A 263 6.26 -29.10 14.15
N LEU A 264 7.09 -28.08 14.36
CA LEU A 264 7.36 -27.08 13.34
C LEU A 264 8.06 -27.69 12.12
N ALA A 265 9.06 -28.55 12.32
CA ALA A 265 9.78 -29.20 11.22
C ALA A 265 8.89 -30.16 10.41
N GLU A 266 7.97 -30.87 11.06
CA GLU A 266 7.02 -31.79 10.41
C GLU A 266 5.87 -31.06 9.68
N THR A 267 5.62 -29.79 10.00
CA THR A 267 4.47 -29.05 9.45
C THR A 267 4.82 -28.37 8.12
N GLU A 268 4.40 -28.99 7.02
CA GLU A 268 4.58 -28.45 5.65
C GLU A 268 3.86 -27.12 5.40
N ASP A 269 2.77 -26.85 6.13
CA ASP A 269 1.90 -25.69 5.95
C ASP A 269 2.42 -24.40 6.64
N LEU A 270 3.64 -24.45 7.20
CA LEU A 270 4.29 -23.27 7.78
C LEU A 270 4.50 -22.20 6.71
N ILE A 271 4.19 -20.95 7.08
CA ILE A 271 4.32 -19.83 6.15
C ILE A 271 5.78 -19.45 6.01
N GLY A 272 6.44 -19.99 4.98
CA GLY A 272 7.63 -19.38 4.40
C GLY A 272 8.78 -19.16 5.36
N PHE A 273 8.85 -19.89 6.48
CA PHE A 273 10.01 -19.90 7.35
C PHE A 273 10.24 -21.26 7.99
N GLN A 274 11.51 -21.56 8.19
CA GLN A 274 12.07 -22.63 8.98
C GLN A 274 12.73 -22.02 10.22
N VAL A 275 12.97 -22.86 11.21
CA VAL A 275 13.52 -22.44 12.49
C VAL A 275 14.75 -23.27 12.77
N GLU A 276 15.86 -22.59 12.97
CA GLU A 276 17.08 -23.20 13.47
C GLU A 276 17.33 -22.75 14.90
N MET A 277 17.51 -23.70 15.79
CA MET A 277 17.93 -23.44 17.15
C MET A 277 19.45 -23.52 17.23
N SER A 278 20.08 -22.47 17.76
CA SER A 278 21.52 -22.48 18.02
C SER A 278 21.86 -23.53 19.09
N PRO A 279 23.06 -24.14 19.04
CA PRO A 279 23.45 -25.14 20.03
C PRO A 279 23.37 -24.58 21.44
N LEU A 280 22.83 -25.38 22.36
CA LEU A 280 22.69 -25.03 23.77
C LEU A 280 24.05 -24.71 24.37
N ARG A 281 24.23 -23.47 24.83
CA ARG A 281 25.43 -23.05 25.55
C ARG A 281 25.13 -22.98 27.04
N ARG A 282 26.15 -23.27 27.86
CA ARG A 282 26.10 -23.00 29.30
C ARG A 282 27.03 -21.85 29.59
N GLU A 283 26.62 -20.96 30.48
CA GLU A 283 27.45 -19.83 30.90
C GLU A 283 28.61 -20.30 31.78
N GLU A 284 29.66 -19.49 31.83
CA GLU A 284 30.81 -19.72 32.70
C GLU A 284 30.43 -19.39 34.16
N GLY A 285 30.73 -20.31 35.09
CA GLY A 285 30.46 -20.10 36.52
C GLY A 285 30.04 -21.35 37.29
N ARG A 286 29.92 -21.22 38.62
CA ARG A 286 29.50 -22.31 39.52
C ARG A 286 28.03 -22.66 39.25
N GLY A 287 27.77 -23.92 38.91
CA GLY A 287 26.43 -24.41 38.55
C GLY A 287 26.09 -24.32 37.05
N ARG A 288 26.90 -23.63 36.23
CA ARG A 288 26.81 -23.54 34.76
C ARG A 288 25.35 -23.46 34.24
N PRO A 289 24.63 -22.37 34.53
CA PRO A 289 23.26 -22.19 34.07
C PRO A 289 23.21 -22.21 32.53
N LEU A 290 22.03 -22.56 32.01
CA LEU A 290 21.81 -22.54 30.57
C LEU A 290 21.80 -21.08 30.09
N ALA A 291 22.61 -20.77 29.07
CA ALA A 291 22.59 -19.47 28.44
C ALA A 291 21.25 -19.24 27.71
N ASP A 292 21.02 -18.01 27.27
CA ASP A 292 19.84 -17.66 26.47
C ASP A 292 19.68 -18.59 25.26
N LEU A 293 18.43 -18.98 25.01
CA LEU A 293 18.04 -19.75 23.83
C LEU A 293 18.02 -18.80 22.63
N GLU A 294 18.65 -19.21 21.54
CA GLU A 294 18.73 -18.41 20.31
C GLU A 294 18.10 -19.16 19.13
N PHE A 295 16.99 -18.61 18.62
CA PHE A 295 16.27 -19.15 17.47
C PHE A 295 16.42 -18.24 16.26
N LYS A 296 16.92 -18.80 15.16
CA LYS A 296 17.05 -18.15 13.86
C LYS A 296 15.85 -18.54 13.00
N VAL A 297 15.09 -17.54 12.57
CA VAL A 297 14.00 -17.73 11.62
C VAL A 297 14.59 -17.59 10.22
N ILE A 298 14.70 -18.69 9.49
CA ILE A 298 15.21 -18.72 8.12
C ILE A 298 14.00 -18.72 7.22
N THR A 299 13.84 -17.71 6.38
CA THR A 299 12.89 -17.82 5.28
C THR A 299 13.61 -18.68 4.27
N PRO A 300 13.22 -19.96 4.03
CA PRO A 300 13.81 -20.71 2.95
C PRO A 300 13.66 -19.81 1.74
N ARG A 301 14.80 -19.46 1.11
CA ARG A 301 14.75 -18.89 -0.21
C ARG A 301 13.93 -19.89 -0.97
N ALA A 302 12.72 -19.50 -1.34
CA ALA A 302 12.05 -20.28 -2.34
C ALA A 302 13.09 -20.31 -3.47
N ASP A 303 13.58 -21.51 -3.81
CA ASP A 303 13.96 -21.79 -5.17
C ASP A 303 12.69 -21.51 -5.95
N ILE A 304 12.47 -20.22 -6.20
CA ILE A 304 11.43 -19.75 -7.06
C ILE A 304 11.92 -20.26 -8.40
N PRO A 305 11.29 -21.28 -9.00
CA PRO A 305 11.57 -21.56 -10.39
C PRO A 305 11.29 -20.24 -11.10
N TYR A 306 12.34 -19.65 -11.68
CA TYR A 306 12.53 -18.48 -12.57
C TYR A 306 11.38 -17.45 -12.84
N ASP A 307 10.13 -17.75 -12.51
CA ASP A 307 8.90 -17.03 -12.79
C ASP A 307 8.51 -15.97 -11.73
N GLN A 308 8.93 -16.01 -10.45
CA GLN A 308 8.80 -14.80 -9.60
C GLN A 308 9.95 -13.82 -9.80
N ALA A 309 11.13 -14.23 -10.24
CA ALA A 309 12.09 -13.26 -10.79
C ALA A 309 11.42 -12.55 -11.98
N ASP A 310 10.66 -13.29 -12.79
CA ASP A 310 9.86 -12.76 -13.88
C ASP A 310 8.65 -11.93 -13.42
N ILE A 311 7.94 -12.28 -12.33
CA ILE A 311 6.87 -11.43 -11.76
C ILE A 311 7.43 -10.19 -11.08
N THR A 312 8.60 -10.28 -10.46
CA THR A 312 9.29 -9.16 -9.82
C THR A 312 9.94 -8.28 -10.90
N ARG A 313 10.39 -8.84 -12.02
CA ARG A 313 10.84 -8.14 -13.24
C ARG A 313 9.67 -7.55 -14.00
N ARG A 314 8.50 -8.20 -14.03
CA ARG A 314 7.23 -7.67 -14.56
C ARG A 314 6.61 -6.62 -13.65
N LYS A 315 6.82 -6.67 -12.33
CA LYS A 315 6.36 -5.65 -11.36
C LYS A 315 7.33 -4.46 -11.26
N ARG A 316 8.64 -4.69 -11.28
CA ARG A 316 9.69 -3.64 -11.32
C ARG A 316 9.86 -3.03 -12.71
N GLY A 317 9.47 -3.77 -13.76
CA GLY A 317 9.36 -3.32 -15.14
C GLY A 317 7.97 -2.79 -15.51
N ARG A 318 7.05 -2.60 -14.54
CA ARG A 318 5.85 -1.78 -14.80
C ARG A 318 6.31 -0.35 -14.95
N ILE A 319 6.61 0.00 -16.20
CA ILE A 319 6.58 1.37 -16.66
C ILE A 319 5.25 1.96 -16.19
N ALA A 320 5.31 3.06 -15.44
CA ALA A 320 4.10 3.76 -15.00
C ALA A 320 3.21 4.01 -16.22
N LYS A 321 1.89 3.88 -16.08
CA LYS A 321 0.96 4.00 -17.22
C LYS A 321 1.23 5.27 -18.06
N ALA A 322 1.55 6.39 -17.42
CA ALA A 322 1.91 7.64 -18.10
C ALA A 322 3.17 7.54 -18.98
N VAL A 323 4.18 6.77 -18.57
CA VAL A 323 5.39 6.55 -19.37
C VAL A 323 5.11 5.57 -20.51
N ARG A 324 4.26 4.57 -20.28
CA ARG A 324 3.82 3.66 -21.34
C ARG A 324 3.04 4.43 -22.42
N GLU A 325 2.16 5.35 -22.01
CA GLU A 325 1.42 6.24 -22.90
C GLU A 325 2.32 7.18 -23.70
N ILE A 326 3.49 7.56 -23.17
CA ILE A 326 4.49 8.38 -23.89
C ILE A 326 5.26 7.55 -24.92
N ILE A 327 5.69 6.35 -24.53
CA ILE A 327 6.42 5.44 -25.42
C ILE A 327 5.52 4.96 -26.54
N GLU A 328 4.26 4.63 -26.24
CA GLU A 328 3.26 4.16 -27.21
C GLU A 328 2.52 5.31 -27.92
N ALA A 329 2.89 6.57 -27.69
CA ALA A 329 2.32 7.69 -28.43
C ALA A 329 2.79 7.67 -29.88
N ASP A 330 1.88 7.97 -30.81
CA ASP A 330 2.20 8.16 -32.22
C ASP A 330 3.20 9.31 -32.37
N ASP A 331 4.26 9.10 -33.14
CA ASP A 331 5.21 10.15 -33.50
C ASP A 331 4.78 10.74 -34.86
N PRO A 332 4.76 12.08 -35.02
CA PRO A 332 4.32 12.69 -36.27
C PRO A 332 5.33 12.50 -37.42
N PHE A 333 6.57 12.07 -37.15
CA PHE A 333 7.64 11.96 -38.13
C PHE A 333 8.01 10.51 -38.47
N TYR A 334 7.80 9.55 -37.56
CA TYR A 334 8.25 8.17 -37.74
C TYR A 334 7.14 7.14 -37.46
N ASP A 335 7.14 6.05 -38.23
CA ASP A 335 6.22 4.94 -38.02
C ASP A 335 6.45 4.26 -36.67
N ARG A 336 5.38 3.71 -36.06
CA ARG A 336 5.46 3.06 -34.76
C ARG A 336 6.44 1.89 -34.72
N SER A 337 6.64 1.20 -35.84
CA SER A 337 7.61 0.10 -35.99
C SER A 337 9.08 0.55 -35.80
N TRP A 338 9.36 1.85 -35.82
CA TRP A 338 10.70 2.42 -35.62
C TRP A 338 11.04 2.67 -34.14
N PHE A 339 10.13 2.29 -33.25
CA PHE A 339 10.29 2.46 -31.82
C PHE A 339 10.40 1.10 -31.11
N PRO A 340 11.17 1.02 -30.03
CA PRO A 340 11.27 -0.20 -29.25
C PRO A 340 9.92 -0.58 -28.62
N SER A 341 9.74 -1.88 -28.42
CA SER A 341 8.63 -2.41 -27.66
C SER A 341 8.67 -1.90 -26.21
N ALA A 342 7.50 -1.74 -25.59
CA ALA A 342 7.41 -1.30 -24.21
C ALA A 342 8.17 -2.23 -23.24
N ALA A 343 8.27 -3.53 -23.58
CA ALA A 343 9.02 -4.51 -22.80
C ALA A 343 10.54 -4.26 -22.88
N THR A 344 11.07 -4.05 -24.09
CA THR A 344 12.49 -3.76 -24.30
C THR A 344 12.87 -2.43 -23.66
N PHE A 345 12.05 -1.41 -23.84
CA PHE A 345 12.25 -0.11 -23.20
C PHE A 345 12.29 -0.21 -21.67
N ALA A 346 11.38 -0.99 -21.07
CA ALA A 346 11.35 -1.24 -19.62
C ALA A 346 12.61 -1.95 -19.14
N ALA A 347 13.07 -2.96 -19.88
CA ALA A 347 14.25 -3.74 -19.55
C ALA A 347 15.53 -2.90 -19.60
N VAL A 348 15.66 -2.01 -20.59
CA VAL A 348 16.77 -1.06 -20.71
C VAL A 348 16.76 -0.04 -19.57
N CYS A 349 15.62 0.59 -19.29
CA CYS A 349 15.48 1.52 -18.15
C CYS A 349 15.86 0.85 -16.82
N HIS A 350 15.45 -0.41 -16.63
CA HIS A 350 15.81 -1.16 -15.44
C HIS A 350 17.33 -1.40 -15.37
N ARG A 351 17.95 -1.86 -16.46
CA ARG A 351 19.40 -2.13 -16.50
C ARG A 351 20.24 -0.88 -16.24
N LYS A 352 19.95 0.25 -16.89
CA LYS A 352 20.65 1.53 -16.65
C LYS A 352 20.56 1.95 -15.18
N ARG A 353 19.40 1.79 -14.54
CA ARG A 353 19.25 2.01 -13.09
C ARG A 353 20.15 1.09 -12.25
N MET A 354 20.39 -0.16 -12.66
CA MET A 354 21.31 -1.04 -11.93
C MET A 354 22.78 -0.66 -12.16
N THR A 355 23.14 -0.19 -13.36
CA THR A 355 24.54 0.09 -13.74
C THR A 355 25.04 1.41 -13.18
N GLU A 356 24.19 2.43 -13.10
CA GLU A 356 24.53 3.77 -12.58
C GLU A 356 24.58 3.84 -11.03
N GLY A 357 24.69 2.72 -10.32
CA GLY A 357 24.86 2.68 -8.86
C GLY A 357 23.61 3.00 -8.04
N TYR A 358 22.41 2.91 -8.63
CA TYR A 358 21.14 3.33 -8.04
C TYR A 358 20.52 2.34 -7.03
N PHE A 359 21.34 1.76 -6.16
CA PHE A 359 20.89 0.82 -5.11
C PHE A 359 20.95 1.37 -3.67
N GLY A 360 21.32 2.64 -3.46
CA GLY A 360 21.22 3.24 -2.13
C GLY A 360 21.17 4.77 -2.13
N PHE A 361 20.28 5.33 -1.28
CA PHE A 361 20.24 6.73 -0.81
C PHE A 361 19.84 7.81 -1.85
N GLN A 362 18.91 8.76 -1.66
CA GLN A 362 18.09 9.24 -0.54
C GLN A 362 16.66 9.51 -1.04
N ALA A 363 15.64 9.04 -0.32
CA ALA A 363 14.23 9.18 -0.68
C ALA A 363 13.64 10.60 -0.41
N SER A 364 14.42 11.52 0.14
CA SER A 364 13.96 12.86 0.53
C SER A 364 14.07 13.91 -0.57
N GLU A 365 14.95 13.77 -1.55
CA GLU A 365 15.20 14.82 -2.56
C GLU A 365 14.74 14.45 -3.98
N SER A 366 14.45 13.18 -4.26
CA SER A 366 14.28 12.67 -5.63
C SER A 366 12.88 12.20 -6.01
N ARG A 367 11.84 12.54 -5.21
CA ARG A 367 10.45 12.11 -5.45
C ARG A 367 9.83 12.59 -6.77
N HIS A 368 10.47 13.49 -7.52
CA HIS A 368 9.92 14.04 -8.77
C HIS A 368 10.77 13.79 -10.03
N HIS A 369 12.03 13.37 -9.92
CA HIS A 369 12.91 13.27 -11.11
C HIS A 369 13.11 11.84 -11.64
N ASN A 370 12.98 10.79 -10.81
CA ASN A 370 13.46 9.45 -11.20
C ASN A 370 12.42 8.50 -11.79
N GLU A 371 11.13 8.67 -11.48
CA GLU A 371 10.09 7.80 -12.04
C GLU A 371 9.67 8.22 -13.46
N VAL A 372 9.86 9.51 -13.80
CA VAL A 372 9.41 10.10 -15.07
C VAL A 372 10.57 10.61 -15.93
N GLY A 373 11.69 11.04 -15.32
CA GLY A 373 12.81 11.69 -16.02
C GLY A 373 13.59 10.74 -16.93
N LEU A 374 14.10 9.62 -16.40
CA LEU A 374 14.90 8.67 -17.18
C LEU A 374 14.15 8.10 -18.40
N PRO A 375 12.88 7.65 -18.27
CA PRO A 375 12.14 7.19 -19.44
C PRO A 375 11.88 8.28 -20.48
N ARG A 376 11.58 9.53 -20.07
CA ARG A 376 11.33 10.63 -21.01
C ARG A 376 12.60 11.06 -21.74
N ASP A 377 13.73 11.12 -21.03
CA ASP A 377 15.02 11.47 -21.62
C ASP A 377 15.45 10.42 -22.65
N LEU A 378 15.33 9.13 -22.31
CA LEU A 378 15.73 8.05 -23.20
C LEU A 378 14.87 7.99 -24.47
N ASP A 379 13.56 8.20 -24.33
CA ASP A 379 12.61 8.27 -25.45
C ASP A 379 12.86 9.49 -26.35
N ALA A 380 13.13 10.66 -25.77
CA ALA A 380 13.44 11.86 -26.54
C ALA A 380 14.79 11.78 -27.27
N ARG A 381 15.80 11.17 -26.64
CA ARG A 381 17.11 10.92 -27.27
C ARG A 381 17.03 9.86 -28.37
N TRP A 382 16.16 8.86 -28.22
CA TRP A 382 15.94 7.88 -29.27
C TRP A 382 15.34 8.51 -30.52
N ARG A 383 14.33 9.38 -30.35
CA ARG A 383 13.79 10.15 -31.47
C ARG A 383 14.84 11.04 -32.15
N HIS A 384 15.74 11.63 -31.37
CA HIS A 384 16.85 12.39 -31.94
C HIS A 384 17.84 11.50 -32.71
N ALA A 385 18.11 10.28 -32.22
CA ALA A 385 18.89 9.29 -32.95
C ALA A 385 18.23 8.91 -34.29
N LEU A 386 16.89 8.75 -34.32
CA LEU A 386 16.15 8.55 -35.57
C LEU A 386 16.26 9.76 -36.51
N ASP A 387 16.16 10.99 -35.99
CA ASP A 387 16.36 12.22 -36.77
C ASP A 387 17.75 12.26 -37.43
N ILE A 388 18.80 11.86 -36.69
CA ILE A 388 20.16 11.75 -37.23
C ILE A 388 20.23 10.64 -38.27
N ALA A 389 19.74 9.44 -37.96
CA ALA A 389 19.81 8.29 -38.85
C ALA A 389 19.15 8.56 -40.21
N HIS A 390 18.01 9.26 -40.20
CA HIS A 390 17.28 9.60 -41.40
C HIS A 390 17.93 10.75 -42.20
N THR A 391 18.60 11.70 -41.53
CA THR A 391 19.21 12.86 -42.20
C THR A 391 20.60 12.55 -42.74
N ASP A 392 21.39 11.78 -41.99
CA ASP A 392 22.77 11.43 -42.31
C ASP A 392 23.09 10.03 -41.76
N PRO A 393 22.87 8.97 -42.58
CA PRO A 393 23.08 7.59 -42.17
C PRO A 393 24.53 7.26 -41.77
N GLU A 394 25.52 7.97 -42.32
CA GLU A 394 26.93 7.69 -42.02
C GLU A 394 27.36 8.27 -40.67
N LYS A 395 26.60 9.23 -40.14
CA LYS A 395 26.91 9.89 -38.88
C LYS A 395 26.87 8.90 -37.70
N PRO A 396 27.88 8.92 -36.82
CA PRO A 396 27.84 8.14 -35.59
C PRO A 396 26.72 8.63 -34.67
N ILE A 397 25.98 7.69 -34.10
CA ILE A 397 24.89 7.90 -33.13
C ILE A 397 25.32 7.47 -31.73
N SER A 398 26.28 6.55 -31.63
CA SER A 398 27.01 6.22 -30.40
C SER A 398 28.42 5.74 -30.76
N SER A 399 29.26 5.44 -29.76
CA SER A 399 30.60 4.89 -30.00
C SER A 399 30.59 3.58 -30.80
N THR A 400 29.48 2.83 -30.71
CA THR A 400 29.35 1.52 -31.34
C THR A 400 28.40 1.46 -32.53
N MET A 401 27.74 2.57 -32.91
CA MET A 401 26.65 2.56 -33.90
C MET A 401 26.58 3.85 -34.74
N THR A 402 26.28 3.71 -36.03
CA THR A 402 25.92 4.80 -36.97
C THR A 402 24.43 4.81 -37.30
N GLY A 403 23.96 5.87 -37.97
CA GLY A 403 22.60 5.95 -38.52
C GLY A 403 22.23 4.76 -39.40
N PHE A 404 23.16 4.29 -40.22
CA PHE A 404 23.01 3.15 -41.10
C PHE A 404 22.68 1.87 -40.32
N ASN A 405 23.27 1.68 -39.13
CA ASN A 405 22.96 0.51 -38.30
C ASN A 405 21.51 0.52 -37.79
N ILE A 406 20.93 1.70 -37.55
CA ILE A 406 19.53 1.83 -37.15
C ILE A 406 18.62 1.53 -38.34
N LEU A 407 18.87 2.18 -39.48
CA LEU A 407 18.07 1.99 -40.69
C LEU A 407 18.11 0.53 -41.19
N ALA A 408 19.29 -0.09 -41.22
CA ALA A 408 19.42 -1.49 -41.63
C ALA A 408 18.63 -2.46 -40.73
N ALA A 409 18.46 -2.15 -39.44
CA ALA A 409 17.68 -2.98 -38.53
C ALA A 409 16.17 -2.77 -38.63
N LEU A 410 15.73 -1.66 -39.25
CA LEU A 410 14.34 -1.46 -39.63
C LEU A 410 13.98 -2.30 -40.86
N ASP A 411 14.93 -2.45 -41.79
CA ASP A 411 14.73 -3.22 -43.02
C ASP A 411 14.92 -4.74 -42.84
N ASP A 412 15.79 -5.17 -41.92
CA ASP A 412 16.06 -6.59 -41.68
C ASP A 412 15.74 -7.06 -40.25
N TRP A 413 14.61 -7.76 -40.10
CA TRP A 413 14.18 -8.38 -38.85
C TRP A 413 15.17 -9.40 -38.28
N ARG A 414 16.06 -9.99 -39.11
CA ARG A 414 17.04 -11.00 -38.69
C ARG A 414 18.19 -10.43 -37.87
N THR A 415 18.48 -9.13 -38.03
CA THR A 415 19.46 -8.42 -37.19
C THR A 415 18.97 -8.24 -35.74
N GLY A 416 17.74 -8.68 -35.45
CA GLY A 416 17.09 -8.59 -34.15
C GLY A 416 16.15 -7.41 -34.02
N GLY A 417 15.96 -6.66 -35.10
CA GLY A 417 15.01 -5.56 -35.20
C GLY A 417 15.36 -4.37 -34.30
N ILE A 418 14.44 -3.42 -34.27
CA ILE A 418 14.60 -2.14 -33.58
C ILE A 418 14.87 -2.29 -32.08
N ASP A 419 14.38 -3.37 -31.46
CA ASP A 419 14.56 -3.65 -30.03
C ASP A 419 16.03 -3.90 -29.66
N LYS A 420 16.76 -4.70 -30.45
CA LYS A 420 18.18 -4.98 -30.17
C LYS A 420 19.06 -3.78 -30.44
N VAL A 421 18.74 -3.02 -31.50
CA VAL A 421 19.45 -1.78 -31.85
C VAL A 421 19.24 -0.73 -30.78
N PHE A 422 18.00 -0.52 -30.34
CA PHE A 422 17.69 0.37 -29.23
C PHE A 422 18.41 -0.04 -27.96
N GLU A 423 18.41 -1.34 -27.61
CA GLU A 423 19.11 -1.83 -26.43
C GLU A 423 20.62 -1.55 -26.48
N ARG A 424 21.26 -1.85 -27.62
CA ARG A 424 22.69 -1.61 -27.82
C ARG A 424 23.02 -0.13 -27.72
N TRP A 425 22.27 0.72 -28.43
CA TRP A 425 22.42 2.17 -28.39
C TRP A 425 22.20 2.74 -26.97
N ALA A 426 21.15 2.30 -26.29
CA ALA A 426 20.78 2.85 -25.00
C ALA A 426 21.78 2.49 -23.90
N MET A 427 22.45 1.34 -24.04
CA MET A 427 23.48 0.85 -23.11
C MET A 427 24.88 1.45 -23.37
N ASP A 428 25.10 2.05 -24.54
CA ASP A 428 26.33 2.77 -24.87
C ASP A 428 26.48 4.04 -24.00
N ASP A 429 27.68 4.29 -23.47
CA ASP A 429 27.95 5.42 -22.58
C ASP A 429 28.25 6.71 -23.36
N GLU A 430 28.58 6.63 -24.65
CA GLU A 430 28.86 7.76 -25.54
C GLU A 430 27.73 7.98 -26.56
N ARG A 431 26.47 7.86 -26.12
CA ARG A 431 25.31 8.12 -26.99
C ARG A 431 25.16 9.60 -27.37
N CYS A 432 24.83 9.86 -28.63
CA CYS A 432 24.83 11.21 -29.19
C CYS A 432 23.73 12.14 -28.63
N GLY A 433 24.15 13.38 -28.42
CA GLY A 433 23.37 14.60 -28.69
C GLY A 433 22.40 15.09 -27.59
N PRO A 434 22.10 16.41 -27.57
CA PRO A 434 21.08 17.00 -26.71
C PRO A 434 19.68 16.41 -26.98
N ILE A 435 18.75 16.61 -26.06
CA ILE A 435 17.33 16.22 -26.20
C ILE A 435 16.77 16.83 -27.50
N ARG A 436 15.96 16.07 -28.25
CA ARG A 436 15.32 16.49 -29.50
C ARG A 436 14.84 17.94 -29.43
N SER A 437 15.40 18.81 -30.26
CA SER A 437 15.09 20.26 -30.27
C SER A 437 13.79 20.60 -31.00
N ARG A 438 13.29 19.69 -31.85
CA ARG A 438 11.99 19.85 -32.52
C ARG A 438 10.87 19.57 -31.51
N PRO A 439 9.99 20.55 -31.22
CA PRO A 439 8.89 20.35 -30.27
C PRO A 439 7.96 19.25 -30.79
N ILE A 440 7.63 18.30 -29.91
CA ILE A 440 6.56 17.33 -30.17
C ILE A 440 5.24 18.08 -29.95
N PRO A 441 4.32 18.13 -30.92
CA PRO A 441 3.00 18.71 -30.68
C PRO A 441 2.33 17.93 -29.54
N THR A 442 2.08 18.60 -28.41
CA THR A 442 1.49 17.97 -27.24
C THR A 442 0.03 17.63 -27.49
N ARG A 443 -0.37 16.42 -27.09
CA ARG A 443 -1.67 15.77 -27.28
C ARG A 443 -2.84 16.41 -26.50
N THR A 444 -2.88 17.73 -26.36
CA THR A 444 -3.98 18.48 -25.74
C THR A 444 -5.02 18.99 -26.76
N ALA A 445 -4.91 18.59 -28.02
CA ALA A 445 -5.80 18.99 -29.12
C ALA A 445 -7.19 18.32 -29.13
N THR A 446 -7.53 17.42 -28.20
CA THR A 446 -8.81 16.68 -28.23
C THR A 446 -9.89 17.19 -27.27
N THR A 447 -9.66 18.30 -26.57
CA THR A 447 -10.77 19.05 -25.97
C THR A 447 -11.23 20.05 -27.02
N PRO A 448 -12.48 19.98 -27.53
CA PRO A 448 -12.96 21.04 -28.41
C PRO A 448 -12.80 22.36 -27.67
N TYR A 449 -12.09 23.31 -28.29
CA TYR A 449 -12.02 24.66 -27.78
C TYR A 449 -13.47 25.16 -27.65
N PRO A 450 -13.84 25.85 -26.56
CA PRO A 450 -15.11 26.58 -26.57
C PRO A 450 -15.04 27.57 -27.74
N GLU A 451 -15.96 27.44 -28.69
CA GLU A 451 -16.06 28.32 -29.86
C GLU A 451 -16.26 29.79 -29.47
N GLU A 452 -16.65 30.04 -28.22
CA GLU A 452 -16.76 31.36 -27.61
C GLU A 452 -15.51 31.70 -26.79
N MET A 453 -14.89 32.84 -27.09
CA MET A 453 -13.82 33.41 -26.27
C MET A 453 -14.23 33.49 -24.80
N VAL A 454 -13.43 32.90 -23.91
CA VAL A 454 -13.72 32.83 -22.46
C VAL A 454 -13.62 34.21 -21.79
N PHE A 455 -12.85 35.13 -22.37
CA PHE A 455 -12.75 36.52 -21.97
C PHE A 455 -13.09 37.45 -23.14
N SER A 456 -13.48 38.69 -22.85
CA SER A 456 -13.70 39.68 -23.90
C SER A 456 -12.37 39.99 -24.63
N PRO A 457 -12.40 40.32 -25.92
CA PRO A 457 -11.20 40.70 -26.68
C PRO A 457 -10.37 41.79 -26.00
N ALA A 458 -11.02 42.76 -25.34
CA ALA A 458 -10.36 43.82 -24.59
C ALA A 458 -9.54 43.31 -23.39
N LEU A 459 -9.98 42.24 -22.72
CA LEU A 459 -9.25 41.65 -21.60
C LEU A 459 -8.02 40.89 -22.09
N TYR A 460 -8.14 40.19 -23.23
CA TYR A 460 -7.01 39.55 -23.89
C TYR A 460 -5.97 40.58 -24.33
N GLU A 461 -6.41 41.68 -24.94
CA GLU A 461 -5.54 42.77 -25.37
C GLU A 461 -4.84 43.45 -24.18
N PHE A 462 -5.55 43.64 -23.06
CA PHE A 462 -4.96 44.15 -21.83
C PHE A 462 -3.82 43.26 -21.33
N PHE A 463 -4.05 41.95 -21.26
CA PHE A 463 -3.02 40.99 -20.87
C PHE A 463 -1.86 40.88 -21.86
N TRP A 464 -2.16 40.99 -23.16
CA TRP A 464 -1.18 41.00 -24.24
C TRP A 464 -0.20 42.17 -24.09
N ARG A 465 -0.73 43.37 -23.82
CA ARG A 465 0.08 44.57 -23.53
C ARG A 465 0.87 44.42 -22.23
N LEU A 466 0.25 43.85 -21.19
CA LEU A 466 0.87 43.68 -19.88
C LEU A 466 2.03 42.67 -19.89
N ALA A 467 2.03 41.72 -20.83
CA ALA A 467 3.12 40.79 -21.07
C ALA A 467 4.28 41.39 -21.89
N GLY A 468 4.14 42.63 -22.37
CA GLY A 468 5.19 43.37 -23.08
C GLY A 468 5.26 43.11 -24.59
N PHE A 469 4.19 42.59 -25.19
CA PHE A 469 4.11 42.43 -26.65
C PHE A 469 3.67 43.74 -27.30
N SER A 470 4.49 44.29 -28.20
CA SER A 470 4.17 45.50 -28.98
C SER A 470 3.50 45.16 -30.32
N GLU A 471 2.44 45.92 -30.62
CA GLU A 471 1.68 46.11 -31.86
C GLU A 471 1.64 45.03 -32.97
N CYS A 472 0.39 44.67 -33.30
CA CYS A 472 -0.10 44.15 -34.58
C CYS A 472 0.68 43.02 -35.26
N GLN A 473 0.61 41.82 -34.66
CA GLN A 473 0.55 40.58 -35.43
C GLN A 473 -0.63 39.74 -34.93
N GLU A 474 -1.18 38.93 -35.84
CA GLU A 474 -2.34 38.05 -35.61
C GLU A 474 -2.30 37.45 -34.21
N GLN A 475 -3.42 37.59 -33.49
CA GLN A 475 -3.54 37.20 -32.09
C GLN A 475 -3.22 35.71 -31.93
N ASP A 476 -1.96 35.39 -31.61
CA ASP A 476 -1.53 34.03 -31.32
C ASP A 476 -1.98 33.66 -29.90
N TYR A 477 -3.25 33.24 -29.81
CA TYR A 477 -3.92 32.86 -28.58
C TYR A 477 -3.27 31.66 -27.88
N ASP A 478 -2.61 30.77 -28.63
CA ASP A 478 -1.90 29.63 -28.07
C ASP A 478 -0.56 30.05 -27.44
N ALA A 479 0.13 31.04 -28.01
CA ALA A 479 1.31 31.66 -27.38
C ALA A 479 0.95 32.36 -26.06
N LEU A 480 -0.14 33.13 -26.03
CA LEU A 480 -0.59 33.82 -24.80
C LEU A 480 -0.99 32.82 -23.70
N ARG A 481 -1.72 31.76 -24.07
CA ARG A 481 -2.12 30.70 -23.14
C ARG A 481 -0.92 29.94 -22.58
N SER A 482 0.04 29.61 -23.44
CA SER A 482 1.30 28.97 -23.02
C SER A 482 2.05 29.87 -22.03
N HIS A 483 2.11 31.18 -22.28
CA HIS A 483 2.70 32.15 -21.37
C HIS A 483 1.99 32.28 -20.02
N PHE A 484 0.67 32.06 -19.95
CA PHE A 484 -0.04 32.04 -18.68
C PHE A 484 0.15 30.75 -17.89
N GLN A 485 0.40 29.64 -18.60
CA GLN A 485 0.55 28.31 -18.03
C GLN A 485 1.95 28.05 -17.46
N TYR A 486 2.97 28.69 -18.04
CA TYR A 486 4.35 28.63 -17.60
C TYR A 486 4.71 29.94 -16.88
N ASP A 487 5.14 29.86 -15.61
CA ASP A 487 5.28 30.96 -14.62
C ASP A 487 6.28 32.10 -15.00
N ILE A 488 6.67 32.22 -16.26
CA ILE A 488 7.89 32.91 -16.74
C ILE A 488 7.79 34.43 -16.81
N HIS A 489 6.61 35.04 -16.71
CA HIS A 489 6.46 36.51 -16.75
C HIS A 489 5.57 37.09 -15.64
N TRP A 490 4.99 36.26 -14.78
CA TRP A 490 4.13 36.74 -13.67
C TRP A 490 4.89 37.60 -12.65
N HIS A 491 6.22 37.49 -12.58
CA HIS A 491 7.07 38.36 -11.76
C HIS A 491 7.16 39.81 -12.26
N LYS A 492 6.74 40.10 -13.51
CA LYS A 492 6.71 41.45 -14.07
C LYS A 492 5.44 42.24 -13.69
N ILE A 493 4.36 41.53 -13.32
CA ILE A 493 3.08 42.14 -12.93
C ILE A 493 3.17 42.90 -11.59
N PRO A 494 3.89 42.41 -10.56
CA PRO A 494 4.20 43.19 -9.37
C PRO A 494 4.90 44.51 -9.63
N ALA A 495 5.76 44.58 -10.66
CA ALA A 495 6.53 45.78 -10.98
C ALA A 495 5.69 46.88 -11.66
N ALA A 496 4.52 46.53 -12.22
CA ALA A 496 3.63 47.46 -12.91
C ALA A 496 2.41 47.90 -12.06
N SER A 497 2.27 47.39 -10.83
CA SER A 497 1.11 47.66 -9.97
C SER A 497 1.36 48.82 -9.00
N PRO A 498 0.35 49.63 -8.67
CA PRO A 498 0.39 50.57 -7.55
C PRO A 498 0.78 49.88 -6.24
N GLN A 499 1.52 50.58 -5.37
CA GLN A 499 2.16 50.03 -4.15
C GLN A 499 1.16 49.51 -3.10
N ASP A 500 -0.13 49.83 -3.23
CA ASP A 500 -1.14 49.62 -2.19
C ASP A 500 -2.01 48.36 -2.42
N ILE A 501 -1.75 47.59 -3.48
CA ILE A 501 -2.60 46.46 -3.91
C ILE A 501 -1.93 45.11 -3.57
N ASN A 502 -2.66 44.24 -2.85
CA ASN A 502 -2.22 42.89 -2.50
C ASN A 502 -2.31 41.93 -3.71
N LEU A 503 -1.30 41.98 -4.57
CA LEU A 503 -1.18 41.17 -5.80
C LEU A 503 -0.94 39.68 -5.54
N GLY A 504 -0.38 39.32 -4.37
CA GLY A 504 -0.19 37.92 -3.99
C GLY A 504 -1.51 37.17 -3.90
N GLY A 505 -2.59 37.86 -3.50
CA GLY A 505 -3.95 37.33 -3.53
C GLY A 505 -4.50 37.15 -4.95
N LEU A 506 -4.20 38.09 -5.85
CA LEU A 506 -4.69 38.07 -7.24
C LEU A 506 -4.01 36.97 -8.07
N GLN A 507 -2.68 36.86 -8.00
CA GLN A 507 -1.92 35.82 -8.70
C GLN A 507 -2.34 34.42 -8.23
N LYS A 508 -2.58 34.26 -6.93
CA LYS A 508 -3.10 33.01 -6.34
C LYS A 508 -4.54 32.73 -6.78
N ALA A 509 -5.40 33.75 -6.84
CA ALA A 509 -6.79 33.61 -7.30
C ALA A 509 -6.89 33.23 -8.79
N VAL A 510 -6.07 33.83 -9.65
CA VAL A 510 -6.03 33.52 -11.10
C VAL A 510 -5.51 32.11 -11.34
N ARG A 511 -4.45 31.70 -10.63
CA ARG A 511 -3.92 30.32 -10.68
C ARG A 511 -4.90 29.28 -10.15
N LEU A 512 -5.78 29.65 -9.22
CA LEU A 512 -6.84 28.77 -8.72
C LEU A 512 -8.05 28.75 -9.67
N LEU A 513 -8.38 29.87 -10.32
CA LEU A 513 -9.42 29.96 -11.35
C LEU A 513 -9.07 29.12 -12.58
N SER A 514 -7.80 29.09 -13.01
CA SER A 514 -7.34 28.23 -14.12
C SER A 514 -7.50 26.74 -13.85
N ASN A 515 -7.73 26.35 -12.59
CA ASN A 515 -7.95 24.98 -12.15
C ASN A 515 -9.41 24.71 -11.73
N ALA A 516 -10.33 25.66 -11.90
CA ALA A 516 -11.75 25.52 -11.55
C ALA A 516 -12.57 24.87 -12.68
N HIS A 517 -13.80 24.42 -12.38
CA HIS A 517 -14.70 23.84 -13.39
C HIS A 517 -15.08 24.88 -14.48
N PRO A 518 -15.17 24.50 -15.77
CA PRO A 518 -15.42 25.45 -16.88
C PRO A 518 -16.64 26.35 -16.70
N ASN A 519 -17.75 25.83 -16.15
CA ASN A 519 -18.95 26.65 -15.90
C ASN A 519 -18.74 27.69 -14.79
N ARG A 520 -17.97 27.35 -13.74
CA ARG A 520 -17.59 28.32 -12.70
C ARG A 520 -16.60 29.34 -13.24
N MET A 521 -15.68 28.91 -14.09
CA MET A 521 -14.77 29.80 -14.81
C MET A 521 -15.55 30.77 -15.69
N LYS A 522 -16.54 30.33 -16.48
CA LYS A 522 -17.35 31.21 -17.35
C LYS A 522 -18.10 32.28 -16.55
N LEU A 523 -18.80 31.87 -15.47
CA LEU A 523 -19.54 32.79 -14.58
C LEU A 523 -18.62 33.77 -13.82
N ALA A 524 -17.50 33.26 -13.29
CA ALA A 524 -16.52 34.08 -12.59
C ALA A 524 -15.79 35.02 -13.55
N ALA A 525 -15.38 34.56 -14.73
CA ALA A 525 -14.69 35.34 -15.76
C ALA A 525 -15.56 36.48 -16.29
N THR A 526 -16.85 36.24 -16.52
CA THR A 526 -17.79 37.28 -16.99
C THR A 526 -17.95 38.39 -15.95
N SER A 527 -18.11 38.01 -14.68
CA SER A 527 -18.27 38.96 -13.57
C SER A 527 -16.96 39.67 -13.24
N PHE A 528 -15.83 38.95 -13.31
CA PHE A 528 -14.49 39.45 -13.04
C PHE A 528 -14.01 40.40 -14.15
N GLY A 529 -14.29 40.08 -15.41
CA GLY A 529 -13.99 40.97 -16.54
C GLY A 529 -14.72 42.30 -16.44
N ARG A 530 -16.01 42.31 -16.06
CA ARG A 530 -16.75 43.57 -15.79
C ARG A 530 -16.18 44.35 -14.61
N ALA A 531 -15.78 43.66 -13.54
CA ALA A 531 -15.21 44.30 -12.34
C ALA A 531 -13.81 44.90 -12.61
N VAL A 532 -12.99 44.24 -13.42
CA VAL A 532 -11.69 44.75 -13.88
C VAL A 532 -11.87 45.97 -14.78
N LEU A 533 -12.79 45.91 -15.75
CA LEU A 533 -13.06 47.03 -16.66
C LEU A 533 -13.66 48.27 -15.96
N SER A 534 -14.36 48.08 -14.84
CA SER A 534 -14.91 49.16 -14.01
C SER A 534 -13.97 49.61 -12.88
N ASN A 535 -12.79 48.98 -12.77
CA ASN A 535 -11.80 49.21 -11.71
C ASN A 535 -12.39 49.03 -10.28
N ASP A 536 -13.43 48.21 -10.12
CA ASP A 536 -14.09 47.95 -8.83
C ASP A 536 -13.44 46.76 -8.12
N PHE A 537 -12.37 47.06 -7.38
CA PHE A 537 -11.60 46.08 -6.62
C PHE A 537 -12.40 45.38 -5.51
N THR A 538 -13.46 46.00 -5.01
CA THR A 538 -14.39 45.41 -4.03
C THR A 538 -15.19 44.26 -4.63
N ILE A 539 -15.67 44.43 -5.86
CA ILE A 539 -16.37 43.37 -6.61
C ILE A 539 -15.38 42.25 -6.97
N ILE A 540 -14.17 42.58 -7.42
CA ILE A 540 -13.09 41.60 -7.68
C ILE A 540 -12.85 40.75 -6.42
N GLN A 541 -12.67 41.38 -5.26
CA GLN A 541 -12.42 40.67 -4.01
C GLN A 541 -13.63 39.80 -3.59
N ARG A 542 -14.86 40.26 -3.81
CA ARG A 542 -16.09 39.51 -3.50
C ARG A 542 -16.25 38.29 -4.41
N ILE A 543 -15.98 38.42 -5.71
CA ILE A 543 -16.01 37.31 -6.68
C ILE A 543 -14.97 36.26 -6.30
N VAL A 544 -13.74 36.68 -6.02
CA VAL A 544 -12.66 35.78 -5.57
C VAL A 544 -13.06 35.08 -4.27
N LYS A 545 -13.56 35.81 -3.27
CA LYS A 545 -14.05 35.21 -2.02
C LYS A 545 -15.21 34.24 -2.25
N GLY A 546 -16.16 34.55 -3.14
CA GLY A 546 -17.30 33.68 -3.46
C GLY A 546 -16.91 32.39 -4.17
N VAL A 547 -15.96 32.46 -5.11
CA VAL A 547 -15.38 31.28 -5.78
C VAL A 547 -14.63 30.39 -4.79
N PHE A 548 -14.00 30.99 -3.77
CA PHE A 548 -13.09 30.30 -2.85
C PHE A 548 -13.59 30.14 -1.40
N ALA A 549 -14.84 30.50 -1.07
CA ALA A 549 -15.42 30.33 0.27
C ALA A 549 -15.52 28.86 0.73
N ASN A 550 -15.22 27.90 -0.16
CA ASN A 550 -15.12 26.48 0.14
C ASN A 550 -13.70 25.91 -0.03
N ALA A 551 -12.67 26.76 -0.17
CA ALA A 551 -11.29 26.32 -0.36
C ALA A 551 -10.76 25.46 0.80
N ASP A 552 -11.21 25.72 2.03
CA ASP A 552 -10.84 24.93 3.22
C ASP A 552 -11.41 23.51 3.22
N ARG A 553 -12.34 23.20 2.30
CA ARG A 553 -12.90 21.85 2.07
C ARG A 553 -12.24 21.10 0.91
N ILE A 554 -11.33 21.74 0.18
CA ILE A 554 -10.54 21.11 -0.88
C ILE A 554 -9.27 20.59 -0.20
N SER A 555 -9.14 19.26 -0.03
CA SER A 555 -7.96 18.71 0.61
C SER A 555 -6.73 18.96 -0.27
N VAL A 556 -5.55 19.07 0.34
CA VAL A 556 -4.27 19.24 -0.36
C VAL A 556 -4.02 18.12 -1.39
N ASP A 557 -4.67 16.96 -1.24
CA ASP A 557 -4.61 15.84 -2.20
C ASP A 557 -5.33 16.14 -3.54
N ASP A 558 -6.28 17.07 -3.58
CA ASP A 558 -6.96 17.48 -4.83
C ASP A 558 -6.03 18.30 -5.75
N LEU A 559 -4.91 18.80 -5.24
CA LEU A 559 -3.89 19.55 -6.00
C LEU A 559 -2.80 18.64 -6.60
N THR A 560 -2.75 17.36 -6.22
CA THR A 560 -1.69 16.43 -6.65
C THR A 560 -2.27 15.20 -7.38
N GLY A 561 -2.74 15.40 -8.61
CA GLY A 561 -2.66 14.38 -9.67
C GLY A 561 -3.61 13.18 -9.66
N GLY A 562 -4.67 13.17 -8.85
CA GLY A 562 -5.75 12.17 -8.98
C GLY A 562 -6.56 12.37 -10.27
N LYS A 563 -6.88 11.28 -11.00
CA LYS A 563 -7.69 11.35 -12.23
C LYS A 563 -9.06 11.99 -11.98
N TRP A 564 -9.33 13.08 -12.69
CA TRP A 564 -10.61 13.79 -12.66
C TRP A 564 -11.68 13.00 -13.42
N ASN A 565 -12.72 12.54 -12.71
CA ASN A 565 -13.93 12.00 -13.33
C ASN A 565 -14.91 13.16 -13.61
N TRP A 566 -14.69 13.83 -14.74
CA TRP A 566 -15.41 15.03 -15.16
C TRP A 566 -16.92 14.81 -15.21
N LYS A 567 -17.41 13.69 -15.76
CA LYS A 567 -18.84 13.38 -15.86
C LYS A 567 -19.55 13.33 -14.50
N LYS A 568 -18.89 12.79 -13.47
CA LYS A 568 -19.47 12.71 -12.12
C LYS A 568 -19.57 14.08 -11.46
N ARG A 569 -18.61 14.98 -11.72
CA ARG A 569 -18.65 16.38 -11.26
C ARG A 569 -19.63 17.21 -12.07
N GLU A 570 -19.73 16.99 -13.37
CA GLU A 570 -20.67 17.65 -14.27
C GLU A 570 -22.12 17.38 -13.86
N MET A 571 -22.46 16.12 -13.55
CA MET A 571 -23.76 15.77 -12.96
C MET A 571 -23.99 16.43 -11.59
N ALA A 572 -22.97 16.47 -10.72
CA ALA A 572 -23.08 17.10 -9.41
C ALA A 572 -23.22 18.63 -9.49
N GLU A 573 -22.62 19.27 -10.50
CA GLU A 573 -22.71 20.71 -10.72
C GLU A 573 -23.95 21.13 -11.50
N ALA A 574 -24.46 20.30 -12.42
CA ALA A 574 -25.77 20.52 -13.03
C ALA A 574 -26.88 20.52 -11.97
N VAL A 575 -26.85 19.57 -11.04
CA VAL A 575 -27.79 19.50 -9.90
C VAL A 575 -27.66 20.71 -8.97
N ARG A 576 -26.46 21.27 -8.80
CA ARG A 576 -26.23 22.44 -7.94
C ARG A 576 -26.59 23.76 -8.63
N SER A 577 -26.29 23.89 -9.92
CA SER A 577 -26.63 25.07 -10.73
C SER A 577 -28.14 25.24 -10.81
N ALA A 578 -28.87 24.13 -11.01
CA ALA A 578 -30.33 24.10 -10.94
C ALA A 578 -30.88 24.54 -9.56
N LYS A 579 -30.14 24.27 -8.47
CA LYS A 579 -30.52 24.75 -7.12
C LYS A 579 -30.19 26.21 -6.87
N SER A 580 -29.11 26.74 -7.45
CA SER A 580 -28.72 28.15 -7.29
C SER A 580 -29.51 29.10 -8.19
N GLN A 581 -29.99 28.64 -9.35
CA GLN A 581 -30.91 29.44 -10.19
C GLN A 581 -32.20 29.77 -9.42
N ASN A 582 -32.74 28.81 -8.65
CA ASN A 582 -33.92 29.00 -7.81
C ASN A 582 -33.73 29.96 -6.61
N VAL A 583 -32.51 30.43 -6.36
CA VAL A 583 -32.19 31.35 -5.25
C VAL A 583 -31.94 32.78 -5.76
N ILE A 584 -31.85 32.98 -7.08
CA ILE A 584 -31.58 34.29 -7.69
C ILE A 584 -32.86 34.89 -8.32
N ASP A 585 -33.92 34.10 -8.53
CA ASP A 585 -35.25 34.58 -8.93
C ASP A 585 -36.15 34.94 -7.73
N TYR A 586 -35.55 35.37 -6.62
CA TYR A 586 -36.22 36.02 -5.47
C TYR A 586 -35.48 37.27 -5.03
#